data_AF-A0A1Y6D1Q9-F1
#
_entry.id   AF-A0A1Y6D1Q9-F1
#
_cell.length_a   1.000
_cell.length_b   1.000
_cell.length_c   1.000
_cell.angle_alpha   90.00
_cell.angle_beta   90.00
_cell.angle_gamma   90.00
#
_symmetry.space_group_name_H-M   'P 1'
#
loop_
_entity.id
_entity.type
_entity.pdbx_description
1 polymer ?
#
loop_
_entity_poly.entity_id
_entity_poly.type
_entity_poly.pdbx_seq_one_letter_code
_entity_poly.pdbx_strand_id
1 'polypeptide(L)'
;MSNTERVKIRAKDLRLGMYVCELDRPWSETPFLFEGFELASPADIQAVTQYCEYVYIDMHRTHVVHMVLDEIREPFSRAGKSASFDQEIQAAESTREQTSSLLKSFIDDIRFGQSVDVQLGQSAVSECVASILRNPDAMLYMAQIRNKGEQSSQHAFNVCVFSILLGRYLGLSPKALEGLGTCGLLHDVGKISIADSLLNKPGRLNAEEQAILRQHPKLGRDILMSARNVYAGAVDVAYCHHEHVDGSGYPRGLHDVQLNLHTKIVSIVETYDDVTSERPYRPARTHLDAIMLLNKKAKSNKFDAKLVERFLACLGTYPPGSIVELSNGDVALVLETNPGQRLRPRILVVRDPDHNPVERLVDMAEQQVDGRGQPYKVKLVRPPGYLDIDPRQYRDTLIKLFN
;
A
#
# COMPACT_ATOMS: atom_id res chain seq x y z
N MET A 1 21.82 25.18 -8.12
CA MET A 1 21.71 25.45 -6.67
C MET A 1 20.43 24.78 -6.22
N SER A 2 20.53 23.66 -5.49
CA SER A 2 19.33 22.88 -5.13
C SER A 2 18.47 23.70 -4.17
N ASN A 3 17.21 23.89 -4.56
CA ASN A 3 16.20 24.55 -3.75
C ASN A 3 15.87 23.63 -2.58
N THR A 4 16.58 23.78 -1.46
CA THR A 4 16.35 22.97 -0.25
C THR A 4 15.23 23.61 0.55
N GLU A 5 14.09 22.93 0.67
CA GLU A 5 13.03 23.37 1.58
C GLU A 5 13.50 23.16 3.03
N ARG A 6 13.92 24.26 3.67
CA ARG A 6 14.43 24.26 5.05
C ARG A 6 13.36 24.75 6.02
N VAL A 7 13.15 24.02 7.11
CA VAL A 7 12.19 24.38 8.14
C VAL A 7 12.92 24.61 9.47
N LYS A 8 12.65 25.76 10.10
CA LYS A 8 13.15 26.09 11.43
C LYS A 8 12.34 25.32 12.48
N ILE A 9 13.02 24.55 13.33
CA ILE A 9 12.41 23.78 14.42
C ILE A 9 13.14 24.05 15.73
N ARG A 10 12.44 24.05 16.87
CA ARG A 10 13.10 24.14 18.18
C ARG A 10 13.83 22.84 18.47
N ALA A 11 15.00 22.91 19.11
CA ALA A 11 15.81 21.73 19.38
C ALA A 11 15.08 20.68 20.23
N LYS A 12 14.24 21.13 21.18
CA LYS A 12 13.38 20.25 21.98
C LYS A 12 12.31 19.47 21.21
N ASP A 13 11.98 19.93 20.00
CA ASP A 13 10.94 19.35 19.14
C ASP A 13 11.56 18.39 18.09
N LEU A 14 12.88 18.19 18.14
CA LEU A 14 13.62 17.28 17.26
C LEU A 14 13.25 15.82 17.47
N ARG A 15 13.21 15.07 16.37
CA ARG A 15 12.87 13.65 16.37
C ARG A 15 13.84 12.85 15.51
N LEU A 16 13.89 11.55 15.78
CA LEU A 16 14.72 10.61 15.02
C LEU A 16 14.34 10.65 13.53
N GLY A 17 15.34 10.53 12.68
CA GLY A 17 15.22 10.61 11.23
C GLY A 17 15.21 12.05 10.68
N MET A 18 15.19 13.09 11.53
CA MET A 18 15.34 14.47 11.02
C MET A 18 16.76 14.74 10.56
N TYR A 19 16.91 15.39 9.40
CA TYR A 19 18.21 15.82 8.88
C TYR A 19 18.47 17.28 9.24
N VAL A 20 19.32 17.50 10.23
CA VAL A 20 19.78 18.84 10.64
C VAL A 20 20.73 19.34 9.55
N CYS A 21 20.42 20.46 8.91
CA CYS A 21 21.27 21.05 7.87
C CYS A 21 21.92 22.38 8.30
N GLU A 22 21.42 23.01 9.37
CA GLU A 22 21.95 24.27 9.89
C GLU A 22 21.61 24.40 11.38
N LEU A 23 22.47 25.05 12.17
CA LEU A 23 22.26 25.30 13.60
C LEU A 23 21.96 26.78 13.85
N ASP A 24 21.48 27.12 15.05
CA ASP A 24 21.33 28.52 15.48
C ASP A 24 22.66 29.24 15.79
N ARG A 25 23.78 28.56 15.59
CA ARG A 25 25.13 29.02 15.89
C ARG A 25 26.17 28.41 14.94
N PRO A 26 27.39 28.94 14.89
CA PRO A 26 28.46 28.36 14.09
C PRO A 26 28.76 26.90 14.50
N TRP A 27 28.92 26.02 13.51
CA TRP A 27 29.28 24.62 13.74
C TRP A 27 30.56 24.45 14.58
N SER A 28 31.51 25.37 14.42
CA SER A 28 32.77 25.43 15.19
C SER A 28 32.59 25.63 16.70
N GLU A 29 31.41 26.10 17.14
CA GLU A 29 31.07 26.28 18.56
C GLU A 29 30.39 25.04 19.16
N THR A 30 30.32 23.95 18.41
CA THR A 30 29.64 22.71 18.79
C THR A 30 30.57 21.49 18.62
N PRO A 31 30.30 20.36 19.28
CA PRO A 31 31.12 19.16 19.14
C PRO A 31 30.80 18.35 17.87
N PHE A 32 29.96 18.85 16.95
CA PHE A 32 29.58 18.12 15.75
C PHE A 32 30.71 18.11 14.72
N LEU A 33 31.02 16.92 14.19
CA LEU A 33 32.16 16.71 13.29
C LEU A 33 31.90 17.14 11.84
N PHE A 34 30.63 17.25 11.44
CA PHE A 34 30.24 17.54 10.05
C PHE A 34 29.13 18.57 10.01
N GLU A 35 29.14 19.40 8.96
CA GLU A 35 28.04 20.29 8.63
C GLU A 35 26.87 19.47 8.07
N GLY A 36 25.90 19.23 8.94
CA GLY A 36 24.64 18.59 8.65
C GLY A 36 24.63 17.07 8.73
N PHE A 37 23.67 16.52 9.46
CA PHE A 37 23.57 15.09 9.77
C PHE A 37 22.14 14.66 10.09
N GLU A 38 21.88 13.36 9.93
CA GLU A 38 20.62 12.74 10.34
C GLU A 38 20.64 12.40 11.84
N LEU A 39 19.54 12.67 12.54
CA LEU A 39 19.34 12.26 13.93
C LEU A 39 19.03 10.76 13.99
N ALA A 40 20.08 9.94 14.01
CA ALA A 40 20.00 8.49 13.96
C ALA A 40 19.76 7.84 15.33
N SER A 41 20.04 8.55 16.43
CA SER A 41 19.94 8.04 17.79
C SER A 41 19.41 9.09 18.78
N PRO A 42 18.84 8.66 19.93
CA PRO A 42 18.45 9.58 21.00
C PRO A 42 19.61 10.42 21.53
N ALA A 43 20.84 9.89 21.47
CA ALA A 43 22.05 10.61 21.85
C ALA A 43 22.33 11.81 20.92
N ASP A 44 22.03 11.67 19.62
CA ASP A 44 22.15 12.77 18.66
C ASP A 44 21.18 13.90 18.99
N ILE A 45 19.91 13.56 19.28
CA ILE A 45 18.90 14.55 19.69
C ILE A 45 19.33 15.25 20.98
N GLN A 46 19.82 14.49 21.96
CA GLN A 46 20.30 15.05 23.22
C GLN A 46 21.48 15.99 22.99
N ALA A 47 22.43 15.62 22.11
CA ALA A 47 23.54 16.47 21.75
C ALA A 47 23.04 17.77 21.10
N VAL A 48 22.14 17.71 20.11
CA VAL A 48 21.61 18.95 19.49
C VAL A 48 20.85 19.81 20.50
N THR A 49 20.04 19.20 21.36
CA THR A 49 19.26 19.92 22.39
C THR A 49 20.14 20.55 23.47
N GLN A 50 21.31 19.97 23.75
CA GLN A 50 22.27 20.54 24.70
C GLN A 50 22.93 21.80 24.16
N TYR A 51 23.18 21.87 22.85
CA TYR A 51 23.93 22.97 22.25
C TYR A 51 23.06 23.99 21.52
N CYS A 52 21.83 23.71 21.10
CA CYS A 52 21.03 24.63 20.28
C CYS A 52 19.66 24.91 20.91
N GLU A 53 19.13 26.12 20.73
CA GLU A 53 17.72 26.45 21.02
C GLU A 53 16.83 26.05 19.84
N TYR A 54 17.32 26.26 18.61
CA TYR A 54 16.67 25.83 17.37
C TYR A 54 17.69 25.40 16.31
N VAL A 55 17.21 24.66 15.30
CA VAL A 55 17.99 24.24 14.14
C VAL A 55 17.13 24.33 12.87
N TYR A 56 17.76 24.23 11.70
CA TYR A 56 17.06 24.06 10.44
C TYR A 56 17.17 22.62 9.95
N ILE A 57 16.04 22.11 9.50
CA ILE A 57 15.88 20.74 9.01
C ILE A 57 15.68 20.77 7.49
N ASP A 58 16.39 19.91 6.76
CA ASP A 58 16.22 19.71 5.33
C ASP A 58 15.07 18.73 5.07
N MET A 59 13.92 19.24 4.63
CA MET A 59 12.70 18.43 4.48
C MET A 59 12.82 17.32 3.43
N HIS A 60 13.74 17.44 2.46
CA HIS A 60 13.94 16.40 1.45
C HIS A 60 14.80 15.25 1.96
N ARG A 61 15.65 15.51 2.95
CA ARG A 61 16.56 14.52 3.56
C ARG A 61 16.07 13.97 4.89
N THR A 62 14.97 14.52 5.37
CA THR A 62 14.41 14.25 6.69
C THR A 62 13.36 13.16 6.61
N HIS A 63 13.65 12.02 7.24
CA HIS A 63 12.77 10.88 7.39
C HIS A 63 11.92 11.02 8.67
N VAL A 64 11.02 12.03 8.76
CA VAL A 64 10.16 12.19 9.95
C VAL A 64 9.04 11.15 9.94
N VAL A 65 9.17 10.12 10.77
CA VAL A 65 8.15 9.05 10.85
C VAL A 65 7.30 9.14 12.12
N HIS A 66 7.86 9.59 13.25
CA HIS A 66 7.12 9.60 14.52
C HIS A 66 6.14 10.77 14.68
N MET A 67 6.24 11.86 13.89
CA MET A 67 5.27 12.96 13.93
C MET A 67 3.92 12.59 13.37
N VAL A 68 3.90 11.94 12.21
CA VAL A 68 2.66 11.70 11.48
C VAL A 68 1.74 10.84 12.34
N LEU A 69 2.24 9.76 12.95
CA LEU A 69 1.37 8.86 13.71
C LEU A 69 0.75 9.52 14.96
N ASP A 70 1.49 10.33 15.71
CA ASP A 70 1.01 10.97 16.95
C ASP A 70 0.29 12.31 16.72
N GLU A 71 0.54 12.98 15.59
CA GLU A 71 -0.12 14.25 15.22
C GLU A 71 -1.30 14.09 14.24
N ILE A 72 -1.55 12.89 13.67
CA ILE A 72 -2.83 12.57 13.03
C ILE A 72 -3.92 12.55 14.12
N ARG A 73 -4.44 13.74 14.42
CA ARG A 73 -5.60 13.95 15.30
C ARG A 73 -6.90 13.53 14.62
N GLU A 74 -6.94 13.55 13.29
CA GLU A 74 -8.07 13.15 12.45
C GLU A 74 -7.54 12.49 11.16
N PRO A 75 -8.02 11.30 10.76
CA PRO A 75 -7.63 10.72 9.48
C PRO A 75 -8.02 11.64 8.32
N PHE A 76 -7.21 11.68 7.24
CA PHE A 76 -7.49 12.45 6.01
C PHE A 76 -8.77 11.99 5.27
N SER A 77 -9.52 11.07 5.88
CA SER A 77 -10.88 10.64 5.58
C SER A 77 -11.90 11.77 5.33
N ARG A 78 -11.58 13.04 5.63
CA ARG A 78 -12.46 14.19 5.39
C ARG A 78 -12.25 14.91 4.05
N ALA A 79 -11.19 14.64 3.30
CA ALA A 79 -11.11 15.11 1.92
C ALA A 79 -12.12 14.30 1.10
N GLY A 80 -13.28 14.90 0.82
CA GLY A 80 -14.33 14.29 0.00
C GLY A 80 -13.79 13.83 -1.35
N LYS A 81 -14.40 12.78 -1.90
CA LYS A 81 -14.10 12.30 -3.26
C LYS A 81 -14.35 13.46 -4.25
N SER A 82 -13.38 13.78 -5.09
CA SER A 82 -13.56 14.85 -6.09
C SER A 82 -14.26 14.37 -7.35
N ALA A 83 -14.42 13.06 -7.52
CA ALA A 83 -15.20 12.41 -8.57
C ALA A 83 -16.04 11.27 -7.97
N SER A 84 -17.22 10.99 -8.54
CA SER A 84 -17.98 9.79 -8.18
C SER A 84 -17.24 8.54 -8.64
N PHE A 85 -17.61 7.37 -8.10
CA PHE A 85 -17.05 6.10 -8.57
C PHE A 85 -17.38 5.86 -10.03
N ASP A 86 -18.61 6.22 -10.41
CA ASP A 86 -19.16 6.14 -11.76
C ASP A 86 -18.26 6.85 -12.79
N GLN A 87 -17.78 8.05 -12.43
CA GLN A 87 -16.89 8.86 -13.27
C GLN A 87 -15.44 8.35 -13.28
N GLU A 88 -14.95 7.82 -12.16
CA GLU A 88 -13.53 7.44 -12.02
C GLU A 88 -13.22 6.03 -12.51
N ILE A 89 -14.19 5.10 -12.50
CA ILE A 89 -13.92 3.67 -12.69
C ILE A 89 -13.20 3.36 -14.02
N GLN A 90 -13.54 4.07 -15.10
CA GLN A 90 -12.90 3.91 -16.40
C GLN A 90 -11.46 4.47 -16.41
N ALA A 91 -11.23 5.61 -15.75
CA ALA A 91 -9.89 6.19 -15.61
C ALA A 91 -9.00 5.31 -14.72
N ALA A 92 -9.55 4.77 -13.63
CA ALA A 92 -8.86 3.82 -12.74
C ALA A 92 -8.47 2.54 -13.49
N GLU A 93 -9.34 2.02 -14.35
CA GLU A 93 -9.02 0.87 -15.19
C GLU A 93 -7.87 1.17 -16.16
N SER A 94 -7.95 2.29 -16.89
CA SER A 94 -6.87 2.70 -17.81
C SER A 94 -5.55 2.88 -17.07
N THR A 95 -5.60 3.48 -15.87
CA THR A 95 -4.43 3.64 -14.99
C THR A 95 -3.83 2.29 -14.60
N ARG A 96 -4.67 1.31 -14.23
CA ARG A 96 -4.21 -0.06 -13.92
C ARG A 96 -3.52 -0.70 -15.11
N GLU A 97 -4.16 -0.67 -16.29
CA GLU A 97 -3.62 -1.29 -17.51
C GLU A 97 -2.27 -0.69 -17.91
N GLN A 98 -2.17 0.65 -17.91
CA GLN A 98 -0.94 1.37 -18.20
C GLN A 98 0.16 1.03 -17.18
N THR A 99 -0.17 1.06 -15.89
CA THR A 99 0.80 0.74 -14.82
C THR A 99 1.30 -0.70 -14.91
N SER A 100 0.41 -1.66 -15.13
CA SER A 100 0.79 -3.06 -15.32
C SER A 100 1.64 -3.28 -16.57
N SER A 101 1.31 -2.60 -17.67
CA SER A 101 2.10 -2.67 -18.92
C SER A 101 3.50 -2.10 -18.75
N LEU A 102 3.62 -0.92 -18.11
CA LEU A 102 4.91 -0.29 -17.82
C LEU A 102 5.75 -1.13 -16.87
N LEU A 103 5.16 -1.70 -15.83
CA LEU A 103 5.85 -2.61 -14.93
C LEU A 103 6.37 -3.85 -15.68
N LYS A 104 5.58 -4.42 -16.59
CA LYS A 104 6.00 -5.56 -17.40
C LYS A 104 7.19 -5.21 -18.30
N SER A 105 7.13 -4.07 -18.99
CA SER A 105 8.25 -3.57 -19.80
C SER A 105 9.50 -3.39 -18.94
N PHE A 106 9.37 -2.76 -17.77
CA PHE A 106 10.47 -2.57 -16.83
C PHE A 106 11.11 -3.89 -16.37
N ILE A 107 10.28 -4.90 -16.07
CA ILE A 107 10.74 -6.24 -15.71
C ILE A 107 11.50 -6.89 -16.88
N ASP A 108 10.98 -6.77 -18.10
CA ASP A 108 11.61 -7.34 -19.30
C ASP A 108 12.96 -6.64 -19.60
N ASP A 109 13.04 -5.31 -19.45
CA ASP A 109 14.27 -4.55 -19.63
C ASP A 109 15.37 -5.02 -18.66
N ILE A 110 15.02 -5.27 -17.40
CA ILE A 110 15.94 -5.86 -16.40
C ILE A 110 16.40 -7.25 -16.85
N ARG A 111 15.47 -8.11 -17.29
CA ARG A 111 15.77 -9.48 -17.72
C ARG A 111 16.74 -9.53 -18.90
N PHE A 112 16.64 -8.56 -19.81
CA PHE A 112 17.51 -8.45 -20.98
C PHE A 112 18.76 -7.61 -20.75
N GLY A 113 19.04 -7.19 -19.51
CA GLY A 113 20.25 -6.45 -19.14
C GLY A 113 20.30 -5.03 -19.72
N GLN A 114 19.15 -4.45 -20.06
CA GLN A 114 19.08 -3.08 -20.55
C GLN A 114 19.22 -2.08 -19.41
N SER A 115 19.63 -0.85 -19.72
CA SER A 115 19.65 0.23 -18.74
C SER A 115 18.23 0.62 -18.37
N VAL A 116 17.91 0.52 -17.09
CA VAL A 116 16.55 0.74 -16.58
C VAL A 116 16.39 2.19 -16.12
N ASP A 117 15.37 2.87 -16.65
CA ASP A 117 14.95 4.18 -16.16
C ASP A 117 13.70 4.06 -15.28
N VAL A 118 13.88 4.35 -13.99
CA VAL A 118 12.81 4.26 -12.99
C VAL A 118 11.77 5.39 -13.16
N GLN A 119 12.07 6.44 -13.95
CA GLN A 119 11.12 7.54 -14.19
C GLN A 119 9.80 7.08 -14.82
N LEU A 120 9.83 6.09 -15.72
CA LEU A 120 8.60 5.56 -16.32
C LEU A 120 7.70 4.89 -15.26
N GLY A 121 8.29 4.17 -14.30
CA GLY A 121 7.56 3.62 -13.16
C GLY A 121 7.01 4.70 -12.24
N GLN A 122 7.75 5.79 -12.01
CA GLN A 122 7.30 6.93 -11.21
C GLN A 122 6.12 7.66 -11.84
N SER A 123 6.10 7.82 -13.17
CA SER A 123 4.96 8.40 -13.88
C SER A 123 3.69 7.54 -13.74
N ALA A 124 3.83 6.22 -13.84
CA ALA A 124 2.71 5.29 -13.63
C ALA A 124 2.14 5.39 -12.20
N VAL A 125 3.03 5.47 -11.21
CA VAL A 125 2.64 5.66 -9.81
C VAL A 125 1.96 7.02 -9.62
N SER A 126 2.40 8.07 -10.30
CA SER A 126 1.80 9.41 -10.21
C SER A 126 0.34 9.40 -10.70
N GLU A 127 0.04 8.66 -11.77
CA GLU A 127 -1.33 8.45 -12.24
C GLU A 127 -2.17 7.64 -11.23
N CYS A 128 -1.58 6.61 -10.60
CA CYS A 128 -2.23 5.88 -9.50
C CYS A 128 -2.58 6.81 -8.34
N VAL A 129 -1.65 7.68 -7.94
CA VAL A 129 -1.88 8.69 -6.88
C VAL A 129 -3.00 9.64 -7.28
N ALA A 130 -2.98 10.17 -8.51
CA ALA A 130 -4.02 11.07 -8.99
C ALA A 130 -5.41 10.41 -9.00
N SER A 131 -5.50 9.16 -9.46
CA SER A 131 -6.75 8.39 -9.46
C SER A 131 -7.27 8.13 -8.03
N ILE A 132 -6.39 7.70 -7.12
CA ILE A 132 -6.75 7.46 -5.71
C ILE A 132 -7.20 8.75 -5.01
N LEU A 133 -6.58 9.89 -5.33
CA LEU A 133 -6.99 11.18 -4.79
C LEU A 133 -8.38 11.60 -5.29
N ARG A 134 -8.74 11.29 -6.55
CA ARG A 134 -10.08 11.54 -7.09
C ARG A 134 -11.14 10.61 -6.47
N ASN A 135 -10.88 9.30 -6.49
CA ASN A 135 -11.72 8.30 -5.84
C ASN A 135 -10.92 7.05 -5.40
N PRO A 136 -10.70 6.83 -4.09
CA PRO A 136 -9.95 5.68 -3.61
C PRO A 136 -10.68 4.35 -3.83
N ASP A 137 -12.02 4.33 -3.82
CA ASP A 137 -12.79 3.09 -3.95
C ASP A 137 -12.68 2.50 -5.36
N ALA A 138 -12.58 3.35 -6.39
CA ALA A 138 -12.39 2.92 -7.78
C ALA A 138 -11.06 2.15 -7.97
N MET A 139 -9.95 2.70 -7.47
CA MET A 139 -8.65 2.04 -7.54
C MET A 139 -8.56 0.81 -6.62
N LEU A 140 -9.24 0.84 -5.47
CA LEU A 140 -9.35 -0.33 -4.59
C LEU A 140 -10.12 -1.47 -5.26
N TYR A 141 -11.20 -1.17 -5.98
CA TYR A 141 -11.92 -2.14 -6.81
C TYR A 141 -11.02 -2.70 -7.93
N MET A 142 -10.25 -1.84 -8.61
CA MET A 142 -9.29 -2.26 -9.64
C MET A 142 -8.18 -3.17 -9.12
N ALA A 143 -7.73 -2.99 -7.88
CA ALA A 143 -6.77 -3.89 -7.23
C ALA A 143 -7.37 -5.30 -6.94
N GLN A 144 -8.70 -5.43 -6.90
CA GLN A 144 -9.36 -6.74 -6.73
C GLN A 144 -9.60 -7.47 -8.05
N ILE A 145 -9.49 -6.79 -9.19
CA ILE A 145 -9.61 -7.38 -10.52
C ILE A 145 -8.36 -8.22 -10.84
N ARG A 146 -8.56 -9.46 -11.30
CA ARG A 146 -7.48 -10.44 -11.48
C ARG A 146 -7.24 -10.76 -12.94
N ASN A 147 -6.02 -10.64 -13.45
CA ASN A 147 -5.67 -11.19 -14.75
C ASN A 147 -5.03 -12.59 -14.63
N LYS A 148 -5.52 -13.56 -15.41
CA LYS A 148 -4.92 -14.91 -15.44
C LYS A 148 -3.51 -14.81 -16.03
N GLY A 149 -2.51 -15.36 -15.33
CA GLY A 149 -1.12 -15.44 -15.80
C GLY A 149 -0.25 -14.21 -15.51
N GLU A 150 -0.78 -13.19 -14.81
CA GLU A 150 -0.06 -11.94 -14.49
C GLU A 150 0.07 -11.75 -12.97
N GLN A 151 0.26 -12.83 -12.21
CA GLN A 151 0.16 -12.77 -10.73
C GLN A 151 1.22 -11.87 -10.08
N SER A 152 2.45 -11.81 -10.63
CA SER A 152 3.52 -10.99 -10.06
C SER A 152 3.32 -9.49 -10.31
N SER A 153 2.91 -9.10 -11.52
CA SER A 153 2.61 -7.70 -11.84
C SER A 153 1.35 -7.22 -11.13
N GLN A 154 0.34 -8.08 -10.99
CA GLN A 154 -0.85 -7.79 -10.19
C GLN A 154 -0.49 -7.58 -8.71
N HIS A 155 0.38 -8.43 -8.15
CA HIS A 155 0.82 -8.28 -6.76
C HIS A 155 1.52 -6.94 -6.52
N ALA A 156 2.51 -6.61 -7.36
CA ALA A 156 3.20 -5.33 -7.28
C ALA A 156 2.26 -4.14 -7.43
N PHE A 157 1.28 -4.21 -8.35
CA PHE A 157 0.25 -3.19 -8.51
C PHE A 157 -0.62 -3.05 -7.27
N ASN A 158 -1.10 -4.16 -6.71
CA ASN A 158 -1.92 -4.16 -5.50
C ASN A 158 -1.18 -3.55 -4.32
N VAL A 159 0.07 -3.97 -4.09
CA VAL A 159 0.91 -3.43 -3.01
C VAL A 159 1.15 -1.93 -3.21
N CYS A 160 1.35 -1.46 -4.44
CA CYS A 160 1.40 -0.03 -4.77
C CYS A 160 0.11 0.69 -4.35
N VAL A 161 -1.06 0.24 -4.83
CA VAL A 161 -2.36 0.86 -4.56
C VAL A 161 -2.68 0.91 -3.07
N PHE A 162 -2.53 -0.21 -2.36
CA PHE A 162 -2.80 -0.29 -0.93
C PHE A 162 -1.84 0.57 -0.10
N SER A 163 -0.57 0.68 -0.52
CA SER A 163 0.41 1.55 0.14
C SER A 163 0.03 3.02 -0.03
N ILE A 164 -0.37 3.44 -1.24
CA ILE A 164 -0.86 4.81 -1.50
C ILE A 164 -2.12 5.09 -0.70
N LEU A 165 -3.07 4.15 -0.62
CA LEU A 165 -4.30 4.29 0.16
C LEU A 165 -4.00 4.52 1.64
N LEU A 166 -3.11 3.72 2.23
CA LEU A 166 -2.69 3.91 3.62
C LEU A 166 -1.97 5.25 3.80
N GLY A 167 -1.02 5.59 2.93
CA GLY A 167 -0.33 6.88 2.97
C GLY A 167 -1.30 8.05 2.92
N ARG A 168 -2.31 7.98 2.04
CA ARG A 168 -3.37 9.00 1.92
C ARG A 168 -4.17 9.08 3.21
N TYR A 169 -4.54 7.94 3.79
CA TYR A 169 -5.27 7.89 5.06
C TYR A 169 -4.49 8.51 6.22
N LEU A 170 -3.16 8.33 6.21
CA LEU A 170 -2.20 8.94 7.15
C LEU A 170 -1.94 10.43 6.84
N GLY A 171 -2.47 10.98 5.75
CA GLY A 171 -2.32 12.40 5.40
C GLY A 171 -0.98 12.76 4.76
N LEU A 172 -0.29 11.80 4.14
CA LEU A 172 0.92 12.09 3.37
C LEU A 172 0.60 12.99 2.16
N SER A 173 1.52 13.89 1.82
CA SER A 173 1.40 14.76 0.65
C SER A 173 1.40 13.94 -0.65
N PRO A 174 0.82 14.44 -1.75
CA PRO A 174 0.84 13.74 -3.05
C PRO A 174 2.25 13.29 -3.46
N LYS A 175 3.27 14.12 -3.22
CA LYS A 175 4.65 13.76 -3.53
C LYS A 175 5.20 12.60 -2.68
N ALA A 176 4.83 12.56 -1.40
CA ALA A 176 5.20 11.45 -0.52
C ALA A 176 4.43 10.16 -0.92
N LEU A 177 3.19 10.28 -1.38
CA LEU A 177 2.41 9.16 -1.91
C LEU A 177 3.08 8.55 -3.16
N GLU A 178 3.62 9.38 -4.06
CA GLU A 178 4.38 8.89 -5.22
C GLU A 178 5.60 8.06 -4.79
N GLY A 179 6.34 8.55 -3.79
CA GLY A 179 7.48 7.81 -3.23
C GLY A 179 7.06 6.46 -2.64
N LEU A 180 6.00 6.46 -1.82
CA LEU A 180 5.47 5.26 -1.18
C LEU A 180 4.88 4.26 -2.20
N GLY A 181 4.16 4.74 -3.20
CA GLY A 181 3.65 3.91 -4.30
C GLY A 181 4.78 3.28 -5.10
N THR A 182 5.86 4.03 -5.36
CA THR A 182 7.06 3.50 -6.02
C THR A 182 7.73 2.40 -5.18
N CYS A 183 7.83 2.60 -3.86
CA CYS A 183 8.28 1.54 -2.93
C CYS A 183 7.42 0.28 -3.06
N GLY A 184 6.09 0.43 -3.04
CA GLY A 184 5.17 -0.71 -3.17
C GLY A 184 5.25 -1.41 -4.53
N LEU A 185 5.41 -0.66 -5.62
CA LEU A 185 5.50 -1.22 -6.98
C LEU A 185 6.80 -2.01 -7.20
N LEU A 186 7.90 -1.59 -6.57
CA LEU A 186 9.24 -2.13 -6.84
C LEU A 186 9.80 -3.02 -5.72
N HIS A 187 9.08 -3.21 -4.61
CA HIS A 187 9.58 -3.95 -3.44
C HIS A 187 10.14 -5.34 -3.79
N ASP A 188 9.49 -6.01 -4.74
CA ASP A 188 9.74 -7.40 -5.10
C ASP A 188 10.59 -7.58 -6.37
N VAL A 189 11.17 -6.50 -6.92
CA VAL A 189 11.90 -6.52 -8.20
C VAL A 189 13.05 -7.54 -8.22
N GLY A 190 13.62 -7.88 -7.07
CA GLY A 190 14.66 -8.91 -6.96
C GLY A 190 14.19 -10.33 -7.30
N LYS A 191 12.88 -10.60 -7.33
CA LYS A 191 12.34 -11.89 -7.79
C LYS A 191 12.67 -12.15 -9.26
N ILE A 192 12.97 -11.13 -10.06
CA ILE A 192 13.41 -11.27 -11.46
C ILE A 192 14.68 -12.13 -11.58
N SER A 193 15.55 -12.06 -10.57
CA SER A 193 16.80 -12.84 -10.52
C SER A 193 16.62 -14.24 -9.93
N ILE A 194 15.39 -14.64 -9.60
CA ILE A 194 15.06 -15.97 -9.09
C ILE A 194 14.44 -16.80 -10.23
N ALA A 195 14.80 -18.08 -10.33
CA ALA A 195 14.30 -18.96 -11.39
C ALA A 195 12.76 -19.09 -11.36
N ASP A 196 12.12 -18.95 -12.52
CA ASP A 196 10.66 -19.06 -12.66
C ASP A 196 10.11 -20.42 -12.19
N SER A 197 10.91 -21.50 -12.35
CA SER A 197 10.55 -22.84 -11.85
C SER A 197 10.43 -22.89 -10.33
N LEU A 198 11.21 -22.06 -9.62
CA LEU A 198 11.16 -21.94 -8.17
C LEU A 198 10.00 -21.04 -7.74
N LEU A 199 9.81 -19.88 -8.39
CA LEU A 199 8.73 -18.94 -8.09
C LEU A 199 7.34 -19.55 -8.30
N ASN A 200 7.19 -20.40 -9.33
CA ASN A 200 5.93 -21.02 -9.70
C ASN A 200 5.81 -22.48 -9.20
N LYS A 201 6.72 -22.94 -8.34
CA LYS A 201 6.71 -24.32 -7.85
C LYS A 201 5.40 -24.62 -7.11
N PRO A 202 4.64 -25.66 -7.52
CA PRO A 202 3.47 -26.08 -6.76
C PRO A 202 3.88 -26.72 -5.44
N GLY A 203 3.29 -26.26 -4.33
CA GLY A 203 3.52 -26.80 -3.00
C GLY A 203 4.56 -26.04 -2.18
N ARG A 204 5.08 -26.68 -1.13
CA ARG A 204 6.00 -26.04 -0.17
C ARG A 204 7.44 -26.08 -0.70
N LEU A 205 8.14 -24.96 -0.54
CA LEU A 205 9.59 -24.88 -0.77
C LEU A 205 10.34 -25.60 0.35
N ASN A 206 11.40 -26.33 0.00
CA ASN A 206 12.34 -26.91 0.96
C ASN A 206 13.27 -25.82 1.57
N ALA A 207 14.16 -26.17 2.50
CA ALA A 207 15.00 -25.20 3.18
C ALA A 207 15.99 -24.46 2.25
N GLU A 208 16.57 -25.17 1.27
CA GLU A 208 17.51 -24.62 0.30
C GLU A 208 16.80 -23.66 -0.67
N GLU A 209 15.64 -24.08 -1.17
CA GLU A 209 14.74 -23.31 -2.01
C GLU A 209 14.26 -22.02 -1.31
N GLN A 210 13.92 -22.13 -0.02
CA GLN A 210 13.59 -20.96 0.80
C GLN A 210 14.80 -20.04 0.97
N ALA A 211 16.01 -20.58 1.17
CA ALA A 211 17.21 -19.78 1.30
C ALA A 211 17.53 -19.00 0.00
N ILE A 212 17.31 -19.61 -1.17
CA ILE A 212 17.41 -18.94 -2.48
C ILE A 212 16.36 -17.84 -2.60
N LEU A 213 15.09 -18.16 -2.32
CA LEU A 213 14.02 -17.17 -2.41
C LEU A 213 14.26 -15.97 -1.47
N ARG A 214 14.79 -16.20 -0.26
CA ARG A 214 15.13 -15.15 0.70
C ARG A 214 16.26 -14.21 0.25
N GLN A 215 16.90 -14.46 -0.88
CA GLN A 215 17.88 -13.54 -1.47
C GLN A 215 17.23 -12.40 -2.26
N HIS A 216 15.95 -12.53 -2.66
CA HIS A 216 15.30 -11.52 -3.49
C HIS A 216 15.34 -10.09 -2.90
N PRO A 217 15.32 -9.83 -1.58
CA PRO A 217 15.41 -8.45 -1.10
C PRO A 217 16.79 -7.83 -1.40
N LYS A 218 17.85 -8.62 -1.21
CA LYS A 218 19.22 -8.19 -1.52
C LYS A 218 19.40 -7.98 -3.03
N LEU A 219 18.89 -8.90 -3.85
CA LEU A 219 18.95 -8.80 -5.31
C LEU A 219 18.16 -7.58 -5.79
N GLY A 220 17.00 -7.31 -5.21
CA GLY A 220 16.17 -6.14 -5.53
C GLY A 220 16.89 -4.84 -5.23
N ARG A 221 17.53 -4.73 -4.06
CA ARG A 221 18.42 -3.61 -3.73
C ARG A 221 19.52 -3.42 -4.78
N ASP A 222 20.23 -4.49 -5.14
CA ASP A 222 21.37 -4.43 -6.06
C ASP A 222 20.93 -3.98 -7.47
N ILE A 223 19.80 -4.50 -7.96
CA ILE A 223 19.17 -4.06 -9.22
C ILE A 223 18.86 -2.57 -9.15
N LEU A 224 18.14 -2.14 -8.11
CA LEU A 224 17.68 -0.75 -7.97
C LEU A 224 18.84 0.23 -7.79
N MET A 225 19.91 -0.16 -7.09
CA MET A 225 21.12 0.65 -6.96
C MET A 225 21.88 0.83 -8.28
N SER A 226 21.75 -0.12 -9.21
CA SER A 226 22.34 0.01 -10.56
C SER A 226 21.49 0.84 -11.53
N ALA A 227 20.22 1.09 -11.18
CA ALA A 227 19.29 1.83 -12.02
C ALA A 227 19.49 3.34 -11.91
N ARG A 228 19.09 4.07 -12.96
CA ARG A 228 19.16 5.54 -12.97
C ARG A 228 17.89 6.13 -12.35
N ASN A 229 18.02 7.30 -11.72
CA ASN A 229 16.92 8.08 -11.15
C ASN A 229 16.05 7.32 -10.13
N VAL A 230 16.62 6.31 -9.47
CA VAL A 230 15.89 5.51 -8.48
C VAL A 230 15.55 6.35 -7.26
N TYR A 231 14.32 6.19 -6.77
CA TYR A 231 13.95 6.76 -5.47
C TYR A 231 14.65 5.97 -4.36
N ALA A 232 15.46 6.64 -3.55
CA ALA A 232 16.26 5.97 -2.51
C ALA A 232 15.41 5.14 -1.53
N GLY A 233 14.20 5.59 -1.21
CA GLY A 233 13.27 4.82 -0.38
C GLY A 233 12.84 3.49 -1.00
N ALA A 234 12.78 3.39 -2.33
CA ALA A 234 12.45 2.13 -3.01
C ALA A 234 13.58 1.11 -2.87
N VAL A 235 14.84 1.56 -2.87
CA VAL A 235 16.02 0.70 -2.63
C VAL A 235 15.96 0.10 -1.22
N ASP A 236 15.68 0.93 -0.21
CA ASP A 236 15.63 0.47 1.18
C ASP A 236 14.44 -0.46 1.43
N VAL A 237 13.25 -0.14 0.89
CA VAL A 237 12.09 -1.02 0.99
C VAL A 237 12.32 -2.35 0.28
N ALA A 238 12.88 -2.35 -0.93
CA ALA A 238 13.21 -3.59 -1.62
C ALA A 238 14.15 -4.46 -0.78
N TYR A 239 15.08 -3.86 -0.02
CA TYR A 239 15.98 -4.62 0.84
C TYR A 239 15.33 -5.09 2.16
N CYS A 240 14.37 -4.33 2.69
CA CYS A 240 13.92 -4.46 4.07
C CYS A 240 12.44 -4.86 4.24
N HIS A 241 11.64 -5.04 3.18
CA HIS A 241 10.20 -5.31 3.31
C HIS A 241 9.83 -6.63 4.02
N HIS A 242 10.79 -7.56 4.20
CA HIS A 242 10.62 -8.75 5.05
C HIS A 242 11.12 -8.60 6.49
N GLU A 243 11.55 -7.40 6.87
CA GLU A 243 11.92 -7.10 8.24
C GLU A 243 10.69 -7.00 9.15
N HIS A 244 10.89 -7.24 10.44
CA HIS A 244 9.84 -7.14 11.45
C HIS A 244 10.28 -6.18 12.55
N VAL A 245 9.32 -5.48 13.15
CA VAL A 245 9.55 -4.51 14.24
C VAL A 245 10.33 -5.12 15.42
N ASP A 246 10.13 -6.41 15.71
CA ASP A 246 10.84 -7.17 16.75
C ASP A 246 12.25 -7.65 16.36
N GLY A 247 12.74 -7.38 15.14
CA GLY A 247 14.04 -7.86 14.65
C GLY A 247 14.05 -9.31 14.16
N SER A 248 12.92 -10.02 14.21
CA SER A 248 12.82 -11.43 13.77
C SER A 248 12.72 -11.61 12.25
N GLY A 249 12.76 -10.51 11.50
CA GLY A 249 12.68 -10.49 10.04
C GLY A 249 14.02 -10.78 9.36
N TYR A 250 14.07 -10.54 8.06
CA TYR A 250 15.26 -10.76 7.23
C TYR A 250 15.32 -9.71 6.11
N PRO A 251 16.48 -9.46 5.49
CA PRO A 251 17.76 -10.17 5.61
C PRO A 251 18.74 -9.63 6.67
N ARG A 252 18.47 -8.51 7.31
CA ARG A 252 19.37 -7.77 8.21
C ARG A 252 18.99 -7.91 9.69
N GLY A 253 17.74 -8.26 10.00
CA GLY A 253 17.27 -8.40 11.39
C GLY A 253 17.12 -7.04 12.08
N LEU A 254 16.51 -6.08 11.38
CA LEU A 254 16.37 -4.70 11.87
C LEU A 254 15.24 -4.59 12.89
N HIS A 255 15.44 -3.75 13.90
CA HIS A 255 14.40 -3.42 14.88
C HIS A 255 13.63 -2.16 14.50
N ASP A 256 12.49 -1.96 15.17
CA ASP A 256 11.53 -0.86 14.96
C ASP A 256 12.13 0.50 14.56
N VAL A 257 13.10 0.98 15.35
CA VAL A 257 13.72 2.31 15.18
C VAL A 257 14.61 2.41 13.93
N GLN A 258 15.02 1.28 13.37
CA GLN A 258 15.84 1.20 12.17
C GLN A 258 15.00 1.02 10.90
N LEU A 259 13.70 0.75 11.04
CA LEU A 259 12.79 0.56 9.93
C LEU A 259 12.13 1.88 9.54
N ASN A 260 12.32 2.29 8.29
CA ASN A 260 11.62 3.45 7.75
C ASN A 260 10.10 3.19 7.64
N LEU A 261 9.31 4.25 7.55
CA LEU A 261 7.84 4.16 7.48
C LEU A 261 7.35 3.38 6.26
N HIS A 262 7.96 3.60 5.09
CA HIS A 262 7.56 2.94 3.85
C HIS A 262 7.75 1.43 3.97
N THR A 263 8.83 0.97 4.61
CA THR A 263 9.07 -0.45 4.90
C THR A 263 7.96 -0.99 5.80
N LYS A 264 7.64 -0.31 6.91
CA LYS A 264 6.56 -0.76 7.82
C LYS A 264 5.21 -0.83 7.11
N ILE A 265 4.89 0.15 6.27
CA ILE A 265 3.65 0.18 5.47
C ILE A 265 3.63 -0.98 4.47
N VAL A 266 4.68 -1.11 3.66
CA VAL A 266 4.75 -2.11 2.58
C VAL A 266 4.71 -3.53 3.16
N SER A 267 5.39 -3.83 4.25
CA SER A 267 5.34 -5.16 4.91
C SER A 267 3.92 -5.54 5.37
N ILE A 268 3.16 -4.58 5.89
CA ILE A 268 1.77 -4.79 6.32
C ILE A 268 0.88 -5.05 5.11
N VAL A 269 1.02 -4.20 4.09
CA VAL A 269 0.24 -4.25 2.85
C VAL A 269 0.51 -5.52 2.04
N GLU A 270 1.78 -5.89 1.88
CA GLU A 270 2.22 -7.14 1.22
C GLU A 270 1.60 -8.35 1.92
N THR A 271 1.67 -8.39 3.25
CA THR A 271 1.05 -9.48 4.02
C THR A 271 -0.46 -9.53 3.80
N TYR A 272 -1.13 -8.38 3.67
CA TYR A 272 -2.56 -8.34 3.37
C TYR A 272 -2.85 -8.92 1.98
N ASP A 273 -2.15 -8.42 0.95
CA ASP A 273 -2.34 -8.88 -0.42
C ASP A 273 -2.04 -10.38 -0.56
N ASP A 274 -0.98 -10.87 0.08
CA ASP A 274 -0.64 -12.30 0.13
C ASP A 274 -1.74 -13.20 0.69
N VAL A 275 -2.60 -12.66 1.56
CA VAL A 275 -3.75 -13.39 2.11
C VAL A 275 -4.94 -13.33 1.17
N THR A 276 -5.22 -12.16 0.59
CA THR A 276 -6.43 -11.91 -0.20
C THR A 276 -6.28 -12.23 -1.69
N SER A 277 -5.05 -12.43 -2.15
CA SER A 277 -4.71 -12.80 -3.53
C SER A 277 -4.57 -14.31 -3.67
N GLU A 278 -4.99 -14.81 -4.83
CA GLU A 278 -4.83 -16.22 -5.19
C GLU A 278 -3.41 -16.48 -5.67
N ARG A 279 -2.82 -17.58 -5.20
CA ARG A 279 -1.48 -18.04 -5.59
C ARG A 279 -1.60 -19.43 -6.22
N PRO A 280 -0.66 -19.84 -7.10
CA PRO A 280 -0.70 -21.17 -7.74
C PRO A 280 -0.89 -22.35 -6.77
N TYR A 281 -0.45 -22.19 -5.53
CA TYR A 281 -0.46 -23.22 -4.48
C TYR A 281 -1.41 -22.90 -3.31
N ARG A 282 -2.19 -21.80 -3.37
CA ARG A 282 -3.06 -21.39 -2.27
C ARG A 282 -4.24 -20.54 -2.76
N PRO A 283 -5.50 -20.93 -2.45
CA PRO A 283 -6.65 -20.09 -2.75
C PRO A 283 -6.61 -18.80 -1.92
N ALA A 284 -7.15 -17.73 -2.50
CA ALA A 284 -7.38 -16.48 -1.79
C ALA A 284 -8.27 -16.70 -0.57
N ARG A 285 -7.96 -15.98 0.52
CA ARG A 285 -8.78 -15.95 1.74
C ARG A 285 -9.52 -14.64 1.87
N THR A 286 -10.41 -14.55 2.85
CA THR A 286 -11.29 -13.39 3.02
C THR A 286 -10.56 -12.20 3.63
N HIS A 287 -11.15 -11.00 3.48
CA HIS A 287 -10.72 -9.80 4.21
C HIS A 287 -10.65 -10.03 5.74
N LEU A 288 -11.60 -10.81 6.29
CA LEU A 288 -11.62 -11.15 7.71
C LEU A 288 -10.40 -12.01 8.12
N ASP A 289 -10.01 -12.97 7.29
CA ASP A 289 -8.80 -13.78 7.53
C ASP A 289 -7.54 -12.91 7.54
N ALA A 290 -7.47 -11.91 6.66
CA ALA A 290 -6.37 -10.95 6.62
C ALA A 290 -6.34 -10.08 7.87
N ILE A 291 -7.49 -9.54 8.31
CA ILE A 291 -7.63 -8.80 9.58
C ILE A 291 -7.10 -9.63 10.76
N MET A 292 -7.50 -10.90 10.86
CA MET A 292 -7.07 -11.78 11.94
C MET A 292 -5.55 -12.00 11.93
N LEU A 293 -4.96 -12.20 10.75
CA LEU A 293 -3.51 -12.38 10.61
C LEU A 293 -2.73 -11.11 10.98
N LEU A 294 -3.15 -9.96 10.46
CA LEU A 294 -2.48 -8.68 10.73
C LEU A 294 -2.54 -8.33 12.22
N ASN A 295 -3.71 -8.48 12.86
CA ASN A 295 -3.85 -8.29 14.29
C ASN A 295 -2.99 -9.27 15.10
N LYS A 296 -2.85 -10.52 14.65
CA LYS A 296 -1.95 -11.49 15.30
C LYS A 296 -0.50 -11.04 15.21
N LYS A 297 -0.04 -10.58 14.04
CA LYS A 297 1.33 -10.07 13.84
C LYS A 297 1.60 -8.79 14.64
N ALA A 298 0.63 -7.89 14.73
CA ALA A 298 0.71 -6.71 15.60
C ALA A 298 0.84 -7.11 17.08
N LYS A 299 -0.01 -8.03 17.57
CA LYS A 299 0.04 -8.54 18.95
C LYS A 299 1.36 -9.23 19.29
N SER A 300 2.00 -9.87 18.31
CA SER A 300 3.31 -10.49 18.47
C SER A 300 4.47 -9.53 18.18
N ASN A 301 4.24 -8.21 18.12
CA ASN A 301 5.23 -7.16 17.86
C ASN A 301 6.02 -7.31 16.55
N LYS A 302 5.48 -8.02 15.56
CA LYS A 302 6.10 -8.14 14.23
C LYS A 302 5.81 -6.92 13.35
N PHE A 303 4.65 -6.31 13.55
CA PHE A 303 4.19 -5.11 12.87
C PHE A 303 3.85 -4.02 13.86
N ASP A 304 4.00 -2.77 13.42
CA ASP A 304 3.51 -1.61 14.14
C ASP A 304 1.98 -1.69 14.28
N ALA A 305 1.50 -1.81 15.51
CA ALA A 305 0.09 -2.02 15.80
C ALA A 305 -0.79 -0.84 15.35
N LYS A 306 -0.26 0.39 15.42
CA LYS A 306 -0.96 1.60 15.04
C LYS A 306 -1.10 1.66 13.51
N LEU A 307 -0.06 1.32 12.76
CA LEU A 307 -0.16 1.21 11.31
C LEU A 307 -1.14 0.12 10.86
N VAL A 308 -1.16 -1.04 11.53
CA VAL A 308 -2.15 -2.08 11.27
C VAL A 308 -3.57 -1.56 11.51
N GLU A 309 -3.83 -0.90 12.64
CA GLU A 309 -5.14 -0.32 12.94
C GLU A 309 -5.58 0.70 11.88
N ARG A 310 -4.67 1.61 11.48
CA ARG A 310 -4.95 2.62 10.45
C ARG A 310 -5.20 2.00 9.08
N PHE A 311 -4.47 0.95 8.73
CA PHE A 311 -4.69 0.22 7.48
C PHE A 311 -6.06 -0.46 7.43
N LEU A 312 -6.44 -1.15 8.50
CA LEU A 312 -7.76 -1.78 8.59
C LEU A 312 -8.89 -0.75 8.61
N ALA A 313 -8.71 0.38 9.28
CA ALA A 313 -9.67 1.48 9.26
C ALA A 313 -9.81 2.12 7.86
N CYS A 314 -8.72 2.19 7.10
CA CYS A 314 -8.71 2.70 5.72
C CYS A 314 -9.51 1.81 4.77
N LEU A 315 -9.39 0.49 4.87
CA LEU A 315 -10.11 -0.45 4.01
C LEU A 315 -11.59 -0.58 4.36
N GLY A 316 -11.95 -0.31 5.62
CA GLY A 316 -13.31 -0.45 6.11
C GLY A 316 -13.71 -1.91 6.33
N THR A 317 -14.99 -2.13 6.65
CA THR A 317 -15.50 -3.47 6.97
C THR A 317 -15.72 -4.33 5.72
N TYR A 318 -16.14 -3.71 4.63
CA TYR A 318 -16.43 -4.35 3.36
C TYR A 318 -15.70 -3.56 2.26
N PRO A 319 -14.43 -3.88 1.97
CA PRO A 319 -13.70 -3.15 0.95
C PRO A 319 -14.29 -3.41 -0.46
N PRO A 320 -14.26 -2.42 -1.36
CA PRO A 320 -14.58 -2.58 -2.78
C PRO A 320 -13.96 -3.83 -3.39
N GLY A 321 -14.73 -4.54 -4.21
CA GLY A 321 -14.41 -5.83 -4.80
C GLY A 321 -14.70 -7.05 -3.91
N SER A 322 -15.09 -6.86 -2.65
CA SER A 322 -15.58 -7.97 -1.81
C SER A 322 -16.88 -8.55 -2.34
N ILE A 323 -17.02 -9.88 -2.23
CA ILE A 323 -18.29 -10.58 -2.48
C ILE A 323 -19.02 -10.74 -1.14
N VAL A 324 -20.28 -10.32 -1.07
CA VAL A 324 -21.11 -10.40 0.13
C VAL A 324 -22.42 -11.12 -0.15
N GLU A 325 -22.86 -11.95 0.79
CA GLU A 325 -24.22 -12.49 0.83
C GLU A 325 -25.05 -11.61 1.77
N LEU A 326 -26.23 -11.22 1.30
CA LEU A 326 -27.17 -10.38 2.02
C LEU A 326 -28.19 -11.24 2.80
N SER A 327 -28.86 -10.64 3.77
CA SER A 327 -29.85 -11.32 4.61
C SER A 327 -31.06 -11.86 3.85
N ASN A 328 -31.38 -11.29 2.69
CA ASN A 328 -32.47 -11.75 1.82
C ASN A 328 -32.03 -12.87 0.85
N GLY A 329 -30.76 -13.30 0.88
CA GLY A 329 -30.20 -14.35 0.03
C GLY A 329 -29.51 -13.84 -1.24
N ASP A 330 -29.65 -12.55 -1.58
CA ASP A 330 -28.93 -11.94 -2.70
C ASP A 330 -27.40 -12.04 -2.48
N VAL A 331 -26.64 -12.21 -3.56
CA VAL A 331 -25.17 -12.11 -3.55
C VAL A 331 -24.75 -10.91 -4.36
N ALA A 332 -23.85 -10.11 -3.80
CA ALA A 332 -23.48 -8.81 -4.35
C ALA A 332 -21.96 -8.57 -4.32
N LEU A 333 -21.50 -7.73 -5.25
CA LEU A 333 -20.18 -7.12 -5.26
C LEU A 333 -20.22 -5.77 -4.57
N VAL A 334 -19.27 -5.51 -3.68
CA VAL A 334 -19.11 -4.19 -3.06
C VAL A 334 -18.41 -3.26 -4.04
N LEU A 335 -18.98 -2.08 -4.29
CA LEU A 335 -18.44 -1.08 -5.20
C LEU A 335 -17.81 0.09 -4.46
N GLU A 336 -18.52 0.64 -3.46
CA GLU A 336 -18.04 1.79 -2.68
C GLU A 336 -18.31 1.61 -1.19
N THR A 337 -17.42 2.21 -0.39
CA THR A 337 -17.66 2.33 1.05
C THR A 337 -18.46 3.59 1.34
N ASN A 338 -19.30 3.52 2.38
CA ASN A 338 -20.01 4.68 2.92
C ASN A 338 -19.35 5.09 4.25
N PRO A 339 -18.51 6.16 4.29
CA PRO A 339 -17.75 6.52 5.49
C PRO A 339 -18.61 6.76 6.73
N GLY A 340 -19.79 7.36 6.55
CA GLY A 340 -20.77 7.62 7.62
C GLY A 340 -21.63 6.42 8.01
N GLN A 341 -21.69 5.38 7.17
CA GLN A 341 -22.49 4.17 7.39
C GLN A 341 -21.70 2.92 6.96
N ARG A 342 -20.64 2.59 7.69
CA ARG A 342 -19.64 1.56 7.30
C ARG A 342 -20.21 0.17 7.02
N LEU A 343 -21.40 -0.15 7.56
CA LEU A 343 -22.08 -1.43 7.34
C LEU A 343 -23.06 -1.43 6.16
N ARG A 344 -23.15 -0.31 5.44
CA ARG A 344 -24.10 -0.06 4.36
C ARG A 344 -23.35 0.39 3.11
N PRO A 345 -22.53 -0.47 2.47
CA PRO A 345 -21.82 -0.11 1.25
C PRO A 345 -22.78 0.08 0.07
N ARG A 346 -22.29 0.71 -1.00
CA ARG A 346 -22.92 0.64 -2.32
C ARG A 346 -22.49 -0.65 -3.01
N ILE A 347 -23.46 -1.39 -3.53
CA ILE A 347 -23.26 -2.75 -4.03
C ILE A 347 -23.90 -2.95 -5.41
N LEU A 348 -23.36 -3.88 -6.18
CA LEU A 348 -24.01 -4.46 -7.36
C LEU A 348 -24.48 -5.86 -6.97
N VAL A 349 -25.80 -6.08 -6.86
CA VAL A 349 -26.35 -7.42 -6.72
C VAL A 349 -26.15 -8.16 -8.03
N VAL A 350 -25.47 -9.30 -7.95
CA VAL A 350 -25.03 -10.12 -9.10
C VAL A 350 -25.70 -11.49 -9.17
N ARG A 351 -26.28 -11.95 -8.05
CA ARG A 351 -27.10 -13.16 -7.97
C ARG A 351 -28.32 -12.91 -7.08
N ASP A 352 -29.46 -13.43 -7.50
CA ASP A 352 -30.67 -13.49 -6.67
C ASP A 352 -30.58 -14.66 -5.65
N PRO A 353 -31.59 -14.86 -4.78
CA PRO A 353 -31.57 -15.94 -3.77
C PRO A 353 -31.59 -17.35 -4.37
N ASP A 354 -32.01 -17.49 -5.63
CA ASP A 354 -32.01 -18.75 -6.39
C ASP A 354 -30.71 -18.92 -7.20
N HIS A 355 -29.74 -18.02 -7.00
CA HIS A 355 -28.46 -17.92 -7.70
C HIS A 355 -28.55 -17.64 -9.20
N ASN A 356 -29.67 -17.10 -9.69
CA ASN A 356 -29.74 -16.63 -11.07
C ASN A 356 -28.95 -15.32 -11.22
N PRO A 357 -28.27 -15.11 -12.36
CA PRO A 357 -27.62 -13.83 -12.65
C PRO A 357 -28.63 -12.68 -12.68
N VAL A 358 -28.31 -11.62 -11.94
CA VAL A 358 -29.04 -10.35 -11.96
C VAL A 358 -28.03 -9.22 -11.94
N GLU A 359 -28.41 -8.02 -12.35
CA GLU A 359 -27.56 -6.84 -12.30
C GLU A 359 -28.38 -5.68 -11.74
N ARG A 360 -28.29 -5.49 -10.42
CA ARG A 360 -29.05 -4.46 -9.72
C ARG A 360 -28.15 -3.68 -8.79
N LEU A 361 -27.98 -2.40 -9.10
CA LEU A 361 -27.25 -1.47 -8.25
C LEU A 361 -28.12 -1.11 -7.03
N VAL A 362 -27.53 -1.15 -5.83
CA VAL A 362 -28.18 -0.79 -4.57
C VAL A 362 -27.20 0.02 -3.74
N ASP A 363 -27.57 1.23 -3.34
CA ASP A 363 -26.92 1.91 -2.22
C ASP A 363 -27.63 1.52 -0.92
N MET A 364 -26.98 0.70 -0.09
CA MET A 364 -27.58 0.24 1.17
C MET A 364 -27.78 1.35 2.20
N ALA A 365 -27.15 2.52 2.02
CA ALA A 365 -27.35 3.69 2.87
C ALA A 365 -28.66 4.43 2.52
N GLU A 366 -29.07 4.41 1.25
CA GLU A 366 -30.31 5.03 0.77
C GLU A 366 -31.48 4.04 0.77
N GLN A 367 -31.24 2.82 0.30
CA GLN A 367 -32.22 1.76 0.20
C GLN A 367 -31.98 0.67 1.24
N GLN A 368 -32.71 0.75 2.35
CA GLN A 368 -32.51 -0.17 3.47
C GLN A 368 -33.21 -1.52 3.30
N VAL A 369 -34.21 -1.62 2.43
CA VAL A 369 -35.02 -2.83 2.18
C VAL A 369 -35.16 -3.15 0.69
N ASP A 370 -35.36 -4.42 0.37
CA ASP A 370 -35.66 -4.88 -0.98
C ASP A 370 -37.13 -4.65 -1.37
N GLY A 371 -37.49 -5.03 -2.60
CA GLY A 371 -38.87 -4.89 -3.11
C GLY A 371 -39.92 -5.75 -2.36
N ARG A 372 -39.50 -6.62 -1.45
CA ARG A 372 -40.35 -7.44 -0.57
C ARG A 372 -40.38 -6.90 0.87
N GLY A 373 -39.72 -5.77 1.14
CA GLY A 373 -39.60 -5.17 2.47
C GLY A 373 -38.59 -5.86 3.38
N GLN A 374 -37.76 -6.80 2.87
CA GLN A 374 -36.70 -7.41 3.68
C GLN A 374 -35.48 -6.50 3.73
N PRO A 375 -34.81 -6.36 4.89
CA PRO A 375 -33.67 -5.47 5.02
C PRO A 375 -32.47 -5.96 4.22
N TYR A 376 -31.78 -5.04 3.55
CA TYR A 376 -30.44 -5.25 3.03
C TYR A 376 -29.45 -5.17 4.19
N LYS A 377 -28.97 -6.31 4.67
CA LYS A 377 -27.88 -6.41 5.64
C LYS A 377 -26.87 -7.43 5.13
N VAL A 378 -25.57 -7.10 5.19
CA VAL A 378 -24.53 -8.09 4.92
C VAL A 378 -24.60 -9.18 5.98
N LYS A 379 -24.90 -10.40 5.54
CA LYS A 379 -24.96 -11.60 6.38
C LYS A 379 -23.58 -12.23 6.50
N LEU A 380 -22.89 -12.41 5.37
CA LEU A 380 -21.57 -13.04 5.30
C LEU A 380 -20.71 -12.38 4.21
N VAL A 381 -19.40 -12.30 4.45
CA VAL A 381 -18.42 -12.04 3.39
C VAL A 381 -18.00 -13.38 2.81
N ARG A 382 -18.09 -13.51 1.48
CA ARG A 382 -17.76 -14.73 0.75
C ARG A 382 -16.35 -14.63 0.17
N PRO A 383 -15.63 -15.76 0.05
CA PRO A 383 -14.30 -15.76 -0.55
C PRO A 383 -14.35 -15.37 -2.04
N PRO A 384 -13.26 -14.84 -2.60
CA PRO A 384 -13.16 -14.57 -4.02
C PRO A 384 -13.48 -15.83 -4.87
N GLY A 385 -14.24 -15.66 -5.96
CA GLY A 385 -14.67 -16.77 -6.83
C GLY A 385 -15.90 -17.55 -6.34
N TYR A 386 -16.53 -17.14 -5.23
CA TYR A 386 -17.80 -17.73 -4.80
C TYR A 386 -18.86 -17.63 -5.91
N LEU A 387 -19.51 -18.75 -6.25
CA LEU A 387 -20.46 -18.87 -7.38
C LEU A 387 -19.89 -18.43 -8.74
N ASP A 388 -18.58 -18.63 -8.94
CA ASP A 388 -17.83 -18.22 -10.14
C ASP A 388 -17.96 -16.72 -10.45
N ILE A 389 -18.26 -15.92 -9.43
CA ILE A 389 -18.35 -14.46 -9.52
C ILE A 389 -16.94 -13.90 -9.66
N ASP A 390 -16.70 -13.24 -10.79
CA ASP A 390 -15.48 -12.51 -11.08
C ASP A 390 -15.84 -11.03 -11.32
N PRO A 391 -15.30 -10.08 -10.52
CA PRO A 391 -15.55 -8.66 -10.69
C PRO A 391 -15.36 -8.16 -12.13
N ARG A 392 -14.43 -8.76 -12.90
CA ARG A 392 -14.18 -8.41 -14.31
C ARG A 392 -15.38 -8.57 -15.21
N GLN A 393 -16.23 -9.57 -14.94
CA GLN A 393 -17.40 -9.86 -15.77
C GLN A 393 -18.41 -8.72 -15.76
N TYR A 394 -18.40 -7.91 -14.70
CA TYR A 394 -19.33 -6.81 -14.51
C TYR A 394 -18.75 -5.46 -14.94
N ARG A 395 -17.56 -5.45 -15.56
CA ARG A 395 -16.93 -4.23 -16.08
C ARG A 395 -17.84 -3.50 -17.06
N ASP A 396 -18.28 -4.19 -18.12
CA ASP A 396 -19.14 -3.58 -19.14
C ASP A 396 -20.50 -3.19 -18.57
N THR A 397 -21.01 -3.95 -17.59
CA THR A 397 -22.23 -3.62 -16.84
C THR A 397 -22.07 -2.31 -16.08
N LEU A 398 -20.97 -2.16 -15.33
CA LEU A 398 -20.69 -0.91 -14.61
C LEU A 398 -20.54 0.26 -15.59
N ILE A 399 -19.80 0.09 -16.69
CA ILE A 399 -19.66 1.13 -17.72
C ILE A 399 -21.03 1.50 -18.33
N LYS A 400 -21.92 0.54 -18.57
CA LYS A 400 -23.28 0.80 -19.11
C LYS A 400 -24.22 1.42 -18.09
N LEU A 401 -24.11 1.07 -16.80
CA LEU A 401 -24.95 1.62 -15.75
C LEU A 401 -24.61 3.07 -15.42
N PHE A 402 -23.39 3.49 -15.74
CA PHE A 402 -22.82 4.79 -15.36
C PHE A 402 -22.72 5.80 -16.51
N ASN A 403 -23.01 5.37 -17.74
CA ASN A 403 -23.19 6.22 -18.92
C ASN A 403 -24.66 6.29 -19.30
#